data_AF-A0A8S3GHZ0-F1
#
_entry.id   AF-A0A8S3GHZ0-F1
#
_cell.length_a   1.000
_cell.length_b   1.000
_cell.length_c   1.000
_cell.angle_alpha   90.00
_cell.angle_beta   90.00
_cell.angle_gamma   90.00
#
_symmetry.space_group_name_H-M   'P 1'
#
loop_
_entity.id
_entity.type
_entity.pdbx_description
1 polymer ?
#
loop_
_entity_poly.entity_id
_entity_poly.type
_entity_poly.pdbx_seq_one_letter_code
_entity_poly.pdbx_strand_id
1 'polypeptide(L)'
;MRWKNGRASILDLDKAQFPQFTILDYDTISYGIYLATGVYQRLSLSFILQRNIGYFLFQTYLPSILIVMLSWVSFWINHEATSARVTLGITTVLTMTTISTGVRSSLPRIS
;
A
#
# COMPACT_ATOMS: atom_id res chain seq x y z
N MET A 1 -29.70 21.12 -7.35
CA MET A 1 -29.37 20.08 -6.34
C MET A 1 -28.25 20.63 -5.47
N ARG A 2 -28.35 20.55 -4.14
CA ARG A 2 -27.35 21.10 -3.21
C ARG A 2 -27.10 20.11 -2.08
N TRP A 3 -25.87 20.08 -1.57
CA TRP A 3 -25.53 19.33 -0.36
C TRP A 3 -26.33 19.88 0.83
N LYS A 4 -27.04 19.00 1.54
CA LYS A 4 -27.95 19.40 2.63
C LYS A 4 -27.20 20.03 3.79
N ASN A 5 -25.98 19.55 4.08
CA ASN A 5 -25.10 20.01 5.16
C ASN A 5 -23.64 20.21 4.72
N GLY A 6 -23.37 20.47 3.43
CA GLY A 6 -21.99 20.58 2.91
C GLY A 6 -21.16 19.34 3.27
N ARG A 7 -19.99 19.55 3.90
CA ARG A 7 -19.09 18.47 4.40
C ARG A 7 -19.77 17.53 5.39
N ALA A 8 -20.64 18.02 6.27
CA ALA A 8 -21.36 17.21 7.25
C ALA A 8 -22.53 16.40 6.65
N SER A 9 -22.70 16.41 5.31
CA SER A 9 -23.64 15.49 4.63
C SER A 9 -23.11 14.06 4.55
N ILE A 10 -21.81 13.88 4.77
CA ILE A 10 -21.14 12.58 4.69
C ILE A 10 -20.94 12.09 6.12
N LEU A 11 -21.84 11.21 6.56
CA LEU A 11 -21.76 10.55 7.85
C LEU A 11 -20.93 9.27 7.70
N ASP A 12 -20.16 8.94 8.73
CA ASP A 12 -19.47 7.66 8.90
C ASP A 12 -18.20 7.40 8.07
N LEU A 13 -17.63 8.42 7.45
CA LEU A 13 -16.37 8.26 6.69
C LEU A 13 -15.17 7.94 7.60
N ASP A 14 -15.17 8.41 8.85
CA ASP A 14 -14.12 8.12 9.84
C ASP A 14 -14.11 6.65 10.29
N LYS A 15 -15.20 5.90 10.06
CA LYS A 15 -15.28 4.45 10.35
C LYS A 15 -14.88 3.59 9.16
N ALA A 16 -14.74 4.17 7.98
CA ALA A 16 -14.34 3.46 6.78
C ALA A 16 -12.83 3.18 6.83
N GLN A 17 -12.45 2.02 7.38
CA GLN A 17 -11.07 1.55 7.37
C GLN A 17 -10.77 0.83 6.06
N PHE A 18 -9.92 1.42 5.23
CA PHE A 18 -9.38 0.73 4.06
C PHE A 18 -8.03 0.08 4.43
N PRO A 19 -7.80 -1.19 4.09
CA PRO A 19 -6.59 -1.92 4.50
C PRO A 19 -5.29 -1.38 3.87
N GLN A 20 -5.40 -0.58 2.82
CA GLN A 20 -4.27 -0.10 1.98
C GLN A 20 -4.25 1.42 1.80
N PHE A 21 -5.30 2.12 2.25
CA PHE A 21 -5.42 3.57 2.12
C PHE A 21 -5.98 4.16 3.41
N THR A 22 -5.47 5.31 3.81
CA THR A 22 -6.04 6.11 4.88
C THR A 22 -6.68 7.33 4.25
N ILE A 23 -7.93 7.64 4.60
CA ILE A 23 -8.57 8.89 4.18
C ILE A 23 -7.94 10.02 4.99
N LEU A 24 -7.28 10.95 4.30
CA LEU A 24 -6.69 12.15 4.91
C LEU A 24 -7.74 13.25 5.06
N ASP A 25 -8.50 13.50 3.99
CA ASP A 25 -9.49 14.58 3.92
C ASP A 25 -10.49 14.32 2.79
N TYR A 26 -11.59 15.07 2.78
CA TYR A 26 -12.62 15.00 1.75
C TYR A 26 -13.25 16.37 1.45
N ASP A 27 -13.59 16.62 0.19
CA ASP A 27 -14.22 17.86 -0.25
C ASP A 27 -15.54 17.62 -1.00
N THR A 28 -16.55 18.43 -0.69
CA THR A 28 -17.88 18.39 -1.30
C THR A 28 -18.03 19.56 -2.27
N ILE A 29 -17.92 19.29 -3.56
CA ILE A 29 -17.99 20.30 -4.62
C ILE A 29 -19.38 20.24 -5.27
N SER A 30 -19.97 21.41 -5.55
CA SER A 30 -21.24 21.53 -6.27
C SER A 30 -21.06 22.55 -7.38
N TYR A 31 -21.14 22.11 -8.64
CA TYR A 31 -20.96 23.00 -9.80
C TYR A 31 -21.91 22.64 -10.95
N GLY A 32 -22.24 23.64 -11.75
CA GLY A 32 -23.02 23.44 -12.97
C GLY A 32 -22.10 23.07 -14.13
N ILE A 33 -22.47 22.03 -14.88
CA ILE A 33 -21.79 21.67 -16.13
C ILE A 33 -22.70 22.01 -17.31
N TYR A 34 -22.09 22.56 -18.36
CA TYR A 34 -22.75 22.81 -19.63
C TYR A 34 -22.58 21.57 -20.51
N LEU A 35 -23.69 20.98 -20.93
CA LEU A 35 -23.72 19.85 -21.85
C LEU A 35 -24.48 20.25 -23.12
N ALA A 36 -24.36 19.45 -24.18
CA ALA A 36 -25.00 19.72 -25.46
C ALA A 36 -26.54 19.87 -25.37
N THR A 37 -27.16 19.28 -24.35
CA THR A 37 -28.60 19.30 -24.11
C THR A 37 -29.05 20.33 -23.04
N GLY A 38 -28.13 21.08 -22.42
CA GLY A 38 -28.46 22.09 -21.41
C GLY A 38 -27.52 22.14 -20.20
N VAL A 39 -27.91 22.91 -19.18
CA VAL A 39 -27.16 23.09 -17.93
C VAL A 39 -27.61 22.07 -16.89
N TYR A 40 -26.68 21.26 -16.40
CA TYR A 40 -26.94 20.26 -15.37
C TYR A 40 -26.19 20.59 -14.08
N GLN A 41 -26.88 20.46 -12.95
CA GLN A 41 -26.28 20.60 -11.62
C GLN A 41 -25.59 19.30 -11.24
N ARG A 42 -24.28 19.32 -10.98
CA ARG A 42 -23.50 18.14 -10.57
C ARG A 42 -22.99 18.32 -9.15
N LEU A 43 -23.18 17.28 -8.34
CA LEU A 43 -22.57 17.12 -7.03
C LEU A 43 -21.36 16.20 -7.21
N SER A 44 -20.20 16.61 -6.72
CA SER A 44 -18.97 15.82 -6.74
C SER A 44 -18.41 15.71 -5.34
N LEU A 45 -17.93 14.51 -5.00
CA LEU A 45 -17.26 14.21 -3.74
C LEU A 45 -15.84 13.77 -4.07
N SER A 46 -14.87 14.53 -3.58
CA SER A 46 -13.45 14.25 -3.77
C SER A 46 -12.87 13.72 -2.46
N PHE A 47 -12.12 12.62 -2.52
CA PHE A 47 -11.44 12.04 -1.36
C PHE A 47 -9.93 12.12 -1.55
N ILE A 48 -9.23 12.58 -0.52
CA ILE A 48 -7.77 12.53 -0.45
C ILE A 48 -7.38 11.24 0.26
N LEU A 49 -6.84 10.29 -0.50
CA LEU A 49 -6.42 8.98 -0.01
C LEU A 49 -4.89 8.94 0.10
N GLN A 50 -4.36 8.69 1.30
CA GLN A 50 -2.95 8.40 1.51
C GLN A 50 -2.71 6.90 1.45
N ARG A 51 -1.76 6.45 0.63
CA ARG A 51 -1.37 5.04 0.59
C ARG A 51 -0.62 4.67 1.87
N ASN A 52 -1.11 3.66 2.60
CA ASN A 52 -0.40 3.15 3.77
C ASN A 52 0.71 2.18 3.32
N ILE A 53 1.96 2.65 3.34
CA ILE A 53 3.14 1.92 2.85
C ILE A 53 3.84 1.11 3.94
N GLY A 54 3.36 1.13 5.19
CA GLY A 54 3.98 0.42 6.31
C GLY A 54 4.23 -1.06 6.02
N TYR A 55 3.23 -1.76 5.47
CA TYR A 55 3.37 -3.18 5.10
C TYR A 55 4.38 -3.39 3.96
N PHE A 56 4.37 -2.53 2.93
CA PHE A 56 5.28 -2.64 1.78
C PHE A 56 6.75 -2.38 2.16
N LEU A 57 6.99 -1.46 3.11
CA LEU A 57 8.30 -1.23 3.71
C LEU A 57 8.82 -2.50 4.38
N PHE A 58 8.10 -3.08 5.33
CA PHE A 58 8.56 -4.30 6.00
C PHE A 58 8.70 -5.49 5.03
N GLN A 59 7.80 -5.63 4.07
CA GLN A 59 7.80 -6.76 3.17
C GLN A 59 8.88 -6.70 2.07
N THR A 60 9.31 -5.51 1.65
CA THR A 60 10.34 -5.34 0.60
C THR A 60 11.70 -4.96 1.17
N TYR A 61 11.76 -4.06 2.17
CA TYR A 61 13.03 -3.64 2.75
C TYR A 61 13.66 -4.70 3.66
N LEU A 62 12.86 -5.43 4.45
CA LEU A 62 13.43 -6.49 5.30
C LEU A 62 14.15 -7.57 4.50
N PRO A 63 13.57 -8.19 3.44
CA PRO A 63 14.30 -9.20 2.67
C PRO A 63 15.54 -8.63 1.98
N SER A 64 15.51 -7.38 1.50
CA SER A 64 16.70 -6.74 0.93
C SER A 64 17.83 -6.56 1.96
N ILE A 65 17.50 -6.11 3.17
CA ILE A 65 18.48 -5.97 4.26
C ILE A 65 19.03 -7.34 4.66
N LEU A 66 18.18 -8.36 4.76
CA LEU A 66 18.60 -9.73 5.07
C LEU A 66 19.55 -10.31 4.01
N ILE A 67 19.30 -10.04 2.72
CA ILE A 67 20.20 -10.46 1.62
C ILE A 67 21.56 -9.77 1.73
N VAL A 68 21.60 -8.47 2.03
CA VAL A 68 22.87 -7.74 2.24
C VAL A 68 23.64 -8.29 3.44
N MET A 69 22.95 -8.56 4.54
CA MET A 69 23.56 -9.15 5.74
C MET A 69 24.13 -10.54 5.46
N LEU A 70 23.40 -11.40 4.73
CA LEU A 70 23.88 -12.74 4.34
C LEU A 70 25.11 -12.68 3.43
N SER A 71 25.16 -11.72 2.50
CA SER A 71 26.32 -11.48 1.63
C SER A 71 27.56 -11.05 2.39
N TRP A 72 27.42 -10.36 3.53
CA TRP A 72 28.54 -9.99 4.39
C TRP A 72 28.96 -11.13 5.31
N VAL A 73 28.00 -11.88 5.85
CA VAL A 73 28.27 -13.02 6.74
C VAL A 73 28.97 -14.16 5.98
N SER A 74 28.71 -14.35 4.68
CA SER A 74 29.43 -15.33 3.87
C SER A 74 30.93 -15.06 3.75
N PHE A 75 31.37 -13.82 3.96
CA PHE A 75 32.80 -13.47 3.96
C PHE A 75 33.49 -13.78 5.30
N TRP A 76 32.73 -13.96 6.38
CA TRP A 76 33.25 -14.16 7.73
C TRP A 76 33.29 -15.65 8.15
N ILE A 77 32.63 -16.54 7.41
CA ILE A 77 32.35 -17.90 7.87
C ILE A 77 33.34 -18.92 7.29
N ASN A 78 34.18 -19.49 8.17
CA ASN A 78 35.01 -20.66 7.87
C ASN A 78 34.17 -21.97 7.90
N HIS A 79 34.66 -22.99 7.18
CA HIS A 79 33.90 -24.07 6.52
C HIS A 79 33.26 -25.18 7.41
N GLU A 80 33.59 -25.34 8.70
CA GLU A 80 33.47 -26.66 9.33
C GLU A 80 32.13 -27.05 10.02
N ALA A 81 31.22 -26.14 10.38
CA ALA A 81 29.95 -26.56 11.02
C ALA A 81 28.74 -25.63 10.78
N THR A 82 28.83 -24.72 9.80
CA THR A 82 27.90 -23.56 9.73
C THR A 82 26.96 -23.60 8.53
N SER A 83 27.19 -24.48 7.56
CA SER A 83 26.40 -24.59 6.32
C SER A 83 24.90 -24.81 6.56
N ALA A 84 24.53 -25.69 7.50
CA ALA A 84 23.13 -26.00 7.80
C ALA A 84 22.34 -24.79 8.36
N ARG A 85 22.96 -23.95 9.20
CA ARG A 85 22.31 -22.75 9.76
C ARG A 85 22.13 -21.66 8.70
N VAL A 86 23.13 -21.53 7.83
CA VAL A 86 23.07 -20.60 6.68
C VAL A 86 22.00 -21.04 5.69
N THR A 87 21.91 -22.33 5.36
CA THR A 87 20.87 -22.86 4.47
C THR A 87 19.47 -22.62 5.03
N LEU A 88 19.24 -22.89 6.32
CA LEU A 88 17.96 -22.60 6.98
C LEU A 88 17.62 -21.10 6.96
N GLY A 89 18.60 -20.21 7.16
CA GLY A 89 18.43 -18.76 7.04
C GLY A 89 18.04 -18.34 5.61
N ILE A 90 18.73 -18.87 4.60
CA ILE A 90 18.45 -18.62 3.19
C ILE A 90 17.05 -19.12 2.81
N THR A 91 16.66 -20.34 3.22
CA THR A 91 15.32 -20.88 2.96
C THR A 91 14.23 -20.02 3.61
N THR A 92 14.48 -19.47 4.80
CA THR A 92 13.53 -18.59 5.49
C THR A 92 13.36 -17.26 4.74
N VAL A 93 14.46 -16.66 4.28
CA VAL A 93 14.43 -15.43 3.44
C VAL A 93 13.76 -15.69 2.10
N LEU A 94 14.04 -16.84 1.47
CA LEU A 94 13.39 -17.24 0.22
C LEU A 94 11.88 -17.41 0.43
N THR A 95 11.46 -18.07 1.52
CA THR A 95 10.05 -18.22 1.89
C THR A 95 9.37 -16.87 2.08
N MET A 96 10.03 -15.94 2.78
CA MET A 96 9.56 -14.56 2.95
C MET A 96 9.45 -13.82 1.61
N THR A 97 10.39 -14.05 0.68
CA THR A 97 10.40 -13.47 -0.67
C THR A 97 9.30 -14.05 -1.57
N THR A 98 9.02 -15.35 -1.46
CA THR A 98 7.90 -15.99 -2.17
C THR A 98 6.56 -15.44 -1.69
N ILE A 99 6.39 -15.27 -0.37
CA ILE A 99 5.20 -14.63 0.20
C ILE A 99 5.11 -13.17 -0.27
N SER A 100 6.23 -12.44 -0.29
CA SER A 100 6.33 -11.06 -0.77
C SER A 100 5.90 -10.90 -2.23
N THR A 101 6.41 -11.76 -3.10
CA THR A 101 6.05 -11.79 -4.53
C THR A 101 4.58 -12.17 -4.72
N GLY A 102 4.07 -13.10 -3.91
CA GLY A 102 2.65 -13.45 -3.88
C GLY A 102 1.76 -12.25 -3.58
N VAL A 103 2.14 -11.42 -2.61
CA VAL A 103 1.40 -10.17 -2.32
C VAL A 103 1.57 -9.15 -3.43
N ARG A 104 2.74 -9.07 -4.08
CA ARG A 104 2.93 -8.19 -5.25
C ARG A 104 2.01 -8.54 -6.42
N SER A 105 1.58 -9.80 -6.54
CA SER A 105 0.56 -10.22 -7.52
C SER A 105 -0.84 -9.67 -7.25
N SER A 106 -1.11 -9.29 -5.98
CA SER A 106 -2.38 -8.69 -5.55
C SER A 106 -2.42 -7.16 -5.73
N LEU A 107 -1.29 -6.53 -6.07
CA LEU A 107 -1.26 -5.10 -6.42
C LEU A 107 -1.44 -4.93 -7.94
N PRO A 108 -2.29 -3.99 -8.40
CA PRO A 108 -2.44 -3.70 -9.83
C PRO A 108 -1.09 -3.25 -10.40
N ARG A 109 -0.69 -3.84 -11.52
CA ARG A 109 0.55 -3.49 -12.22
C ARG A 109 0.44 -2.05 -12.73
N ILE A 110 1.21 -1.17 -12.11
CA ILE A 110 1.41 0.20 -12.59
C ILE A 110 2.49 0.11 -13.66
N SER A 111 2.07 0.30 -14.92
CA SER A 111 2.90 0.34 -16.13
C SER A 111 3.61 1.67 -16.28
#